data_AF-A0A3R9MM36-F1
#
_entry.id   AF-A0A3R9MM36-F1
#
_cell.length_a   1.000
_cell.length_b   1.000
_cell.length_c   1.000
_cell.angle_alpha   90.00
_cell.angle_beta   90.00
_cell.angle_gamma   90.00
#
_symmetry.space_group_name_H-M   'P 1'
#
loop_
_entity.id
_entity.type
_entity.pdbx_description
1 polymer ?
#
loop_
_entity_poly.entity_id
_entity_poly.type
_entity_poly.pdbx_seq_one_letter_code
_entity_poly.pdbx_strand_id
1 'polypeptide(L)'
;MLYSLSAFRLAALTLAAHCCLVGATRAQDTRPDTALFVGVPQATVSLGQPTTFPAFEAGFYDNQLFLLGEAHGTERPQEIDLALLQHLNQRAGVRTYVGEVDCAKAYFLNEYLRTGKEATLDLIFRSWQADGSQWANTAMRAKFQRLRSWNQTLPAKRRVRVLGLDQLQDLPLAAEYLHILTRGLALPSAVRLPLDSVAMALQRADGRAAAAGATRIMRMLAESKANNALFDLNHLLRNVAYDRQNMMVREQNIFANFRELYQGLHLEREKLYGMWGLAHVLQSPLQSGTTLFAGLVRQSNLPVRDKVASLLCVFADCQLLMPTSFLPAAWQVPGQRYTATNKFNHDGPLTQIAGLDELKRRTRPGSTTIFQLNAPAAPTNRQPIRVTYAPGIPAGQQVRFRADLPATAYVQYLVLVRDSPALAPLVP
;
A
#
# COMPACT_ATOMS: atom_id res chain seq x y z
N MET A 1 -5.70 -0.62 1.71
CA MET A 1 -6.23 0.67 2.17
C MET A 1 -7.73 0.72 1.98
N LEU A 2 -8.43 0.31 3.02
CA LEU A 2 -9.88 0.41 3.14
C LEU A 2 -10.18 1.82 3.66
N TYR A 3 -10.81 2.62 2.81
CA TYR A 3 -11.54 3.87 3.08
C TYR A 3 -10.77 5.07 3.64
N SER A 4 -10.48 6.04 2.75
CA SER A 4 -10.72 7.46 3.05
C SER A 4 -11.83 7.92 2.11
N LEU A 5 -13.06 8.03 2.62
CA LEU A 5 -14.14 8.75 1.94
C LEU A 5 -15.00 9.43 3.01
N SER A 6 -14.68 10.70 3.25
CA SER A 6 -15.59 11.69 3.80
C SER A 6 -16.70 12.00 2.78
N ALA A 7 -17.64 11.07 2.54
CA ALA A 7 -18.81 11.35 1.71
C ALA A 7 -19.90 10.27 1.81
N PHE A 8 -20.46 9.99 2.98
CA PHE A 8 -21.81 9.39 3.05
C PHE A 8 -22.56 9.97 4.25
N ARG A 9 -23.45 10.94 3.98
CA ARG A 9 -24.54 11.27 4.90
C ARG A 9 -25.53 10.10 4.89
N LEU A 10 -25.81 9.57 6.07
CA LEU A 10 -26.83 8.55 6.32
C LEU A 10 -28.18 9.04 5.77
N ALA A 11 -28.75 8.31 4.82
CA ALA A 11 -30.20 8.27 4.65
C ALA A 11 -30.68 6.96 5.27
N ALA A 12 -31.38 7.08 6.40
CA ALA A 12 -32.03 5.96 7.06
C ALA A 12 -33.15 5.40 6.17
N LEU A 13 -33.15 4.10 5.95
CA LEU A 13 -34.29 3.38 5.40
C LEU A 13 -34.50 2.10 6.20
N THR A 14 -35.50 2.17 7.08
CA THR A 14 -36.21 1.02 7.62
C THR A 14 -36.87 0.26 6.48
N LEU A 15 -36.67 -1.05 6.38
CA LEU A 15 -37.68 -1.93 5.80
C LEU A 15 -37.67 -3.33 6.41
N ALA A 16 -38.89 -3.79 6.65
CA ALA A 16 -39.28 -4.96 7.41
C ALA A 16 -38.90 -6.29 6.76
N ALA A 17 -38.82 -7.30 7.63
CA ALA A 17 -38.70 -8.72 7.31
C ALA A 17 -39.79 -9.19 6.36
N HIS A 18 -39.43 -10.01 5.37
CA HIS A 18 -40.28 -11.05 4.80
C HIS A 18 -39.42 -12.29 4.49
N CYS A 19 -39.70 -13.35 5.23
CA CYS A 19 -39.26 -14.71 4.93
C CYS A 19 -39.87 -15.18 3.61
N CYS A 20 -39.06 -15.75 2.72
CA CYS A 20 -39.48 -16.85 1.86
C CYS A 20 -38.27 -17.73 1.53
N LEU A 21 -38.49 -19.03 1.72
CA LEU A 21 -37.54 -20.12 1.67
C LEU A 21 -37.33 -20.66 0.24
N VAL A 22 -36.21 -21.38 0.11
CA VAL A 22 -35.85 -22.43 -0.85
C VAL A 22 -35.17 -22.01 -2.16
N GLY A 23 -33.86 -22.24 -2.17
CA GLY A 23 -33.02 -22.41 -3.36
C GLY A 23 -31.64 -22.85 -2.92
N ALA A 24 -31.40 -24.17 -2.91
CA ALA A 24 -30.25 -24.84 -2.31
C ALA A 24 -28.90 -24.17 -2.66
N THR A 25 -28.30 -23.50 -1.67
CA THR A 25 -26.89 -23.13 -1.69
C THR A 25 -26.08 -24.39 -1.43
N ARG A 26 -25.29 -24.79 -2.43
CA ARG A 26 -24.25 -25.81 -2.25
C ARG A 26 -23.29 -25.29 -1.19
N ALA A 27 -23.39 -25.82 0.02
CA ALA A 27 -22.45 -25.57 1.09
C ALA A 27 -21.03 -25.83 0.56
N GLN A 28 -20.12 -24.87 0.74
CA GLN A 28 -18.70 -25.13 0.52
C GLN A 28 -18.29 -26.30 1.41
N ASP A 29 -17.75 -27.32 0.78
CA ASP A 29 -17.30 -28.58 1.38
C ASP A 29 -16.37 -28.27 2.57
N THR A 30 -16.87 -28.45 3.79
CA THR A 30 -16.09 -28.31 5.03
C THR A 30 -15.24 -29.55 5.23
N ARG A 31 -14.27 -29.77 4.35
CA ARG A 31 -13.20 -30.75 4.62
C ARG A 31 -12.20 -30.09 5.57
N PRO A 32 -11.75 -30.79 6.63
CA PRO A 32 -10.64 -30.32 7.44
C PRO A 32 -9.37 -30.33 6.58
N ASP A 33 -9.00 -29.16 6.06
CA ASP A 33 -7.74 -28.90 5.36
C ASP A 33 -6.57 -29.11 6.32
N THR A 34 -6.05 -30.32 6.40
CA THR A 34 -5.01 -30.65 7.38
C THR A 34 -3.59 -30.46 6.87
N ALA A 35 -3.39 -29.90 5.67
CA ALA A 35 -2.03 -29.72 5.11
C ALA A 35 -1.94 -28.64 4.01
N LEU A 36 -2.32 -27.39 4.30
CA LEU A 36 -2.24 -26.29 3.33
C LEU A 36 -0.83 -25.75 3.15
N PHE A 37 -0.04 -25.73 4.25
CA PHE A 37 1.31 -25.19 4.25
C PHE A 37 2.35 -26.25 4.61
N VAL A 38 1.99 -27.54 4.56
CA VAL A 38 2.91 -28.62 4.93
C VAL A 38 4.16 -28.57 4.07
N GLY A 39 5.32 -28.68 4.70
CA GLY A 39 6.62 -28.66 4.00
C GLY A 39 7.01 -27.30 3.39
N VAL A 40 6.18 -26.25 3.51
CA VAL A 40 6.55 -24.88 3.11
C VAL A 40 7.76 -24.43 3.92
N PRO A 41 8.91 -24.11 3.32
CA PRO A 41 10.07 -23.63 4.05
C PRO A 41 9.74 -22.36 4.84
N GLN A 42 10.29 -22.26 6.04
CA GLN A 42 10.07 -21.11 6.91
C GLN A 42 11.38 -20.59 7.49
N ALA A 43 11.40 -19.31 7.85
CA ALA A 43 12.51 -18.74 8.58
C ALA A 43 12.06 -17.55 9.44
N THR A 44 12.56 -17.48 10.66
CA THR A 44 12.26 -16.40 11.61
C THR A 44 13.01 -15.14 11.24
N VAL A 45 12.33 -13.99 11.31
CA VAL A 45 12.91 -12.66 11.14
C VAL A 45 13.34 -12.14 12.51
N SER A 46 14.62 -11.81 12.64
CA SER A 46 15.23 -11.30 13.88
C SER A 46 15.25 -9.78 13.88
N LEU A 47 14.07 -9.16 14.01
CA LEU A 47 13.94 -7.69 14.03
C LEU A 47 14.85 -7.07 15.10
N GLY A 48 15.50 -5.96 14.74
CA GLY A 48 16.45 -5.25 15.61
C GLY A 48 17.86 -5.84 15.67
N GLN A 49 18.12 -6.98 15.02
CA GLN A 49 19.47 -7.57 14.92
C GLN A 49 20.21 -7.10 13.66
N PRO A 50 21.56 -7.20 13.62
CA PRO A 50 22.33 -6.85 12.42
C PRO A 50 21.94 -7.65 11.17
N THR A 51 21.58 -8.93 11.36
CA THR A 51 21.05 -9.81 10.32
C THR A 51 19.58 -10.10 10.60
N THR A 52 18.72 -9.20 10.14
CA THR A 52 17.28 -9.28 10.41
C THR A 52 16.57 -10.35 9.58
N PHE A 53 16.88 -10.40 8.29
CA PHE A 53 16.28 -11.36 7.37
C PHE A 53 17.29 -12.48 7.06
N PRO A 54 16.84 -13.75 7.00
CA PRO A 54 17.63 -14.79 6.37
C PRO A 54 17.91 -14.42 4.91
N ALA A 55 18.95 -15.00 4.33
CA ALA A 55 19.14 -14.91 2.89
C ALA A 55 17.95 -15.58 2.20
N PHE A 56 17.33 -14.87 1.27
CA PHE A 56 16.36 -15.49 0.35
C PHE A 56 17.12 -16.32 -0.69
N GLU A 57 16.41 -17.21 -1.38
CA GLU A 57 16.99 -17.94 -2.50
C GLU A 57 17.39 -17.00 -3.64
N ALA A 58 18.34 -17.43 -4.49
CA ALA A 58 18.86 -16.60 -5.59
C ALA A 58 17.75 -16.03 -6.48
N GLY A 59 16.76 -16.85 -6.84
CA GLY A 59 15.62 -16.44 -7.68
C GLY A 59 14.75 -15.33 -7.08
N PHE A 60 14.74 -15.15 -5.75
CA PHE A 60 14.10 -13.99 -5.15
C PHE A 60 14.80 -12.70 -5.59
N TYR A 61 16.13 -12.68 -5.52
CA TYR A 61 16.92 -11.50 -5.85
C TYR A 61 16.99 -11.22 -7.35
N ASP A 62 16.59 -12.15 -8.23
CA ASP A 62 16.46 -11.89 -9.68
C ASP A 62 15.28 -10.96 -10.01
N ASN A 63 14.32 -10.82 -9.08
CA ASN A 63 13.21 -9.89 -9.22
C ASN A 63 13.67 -8.43 -9.21
N GLN A 64 12.82 -7.58 -9.77
CA GLN A 64 13.05 -6.15 -9.90
C GLN A 64 12.12 -5.35 -8.98
N LEU A 65 10.86 -5.75 -8.85
CA LEU A 65 9.88 -5.10 -7.99
C LEU A 65 9.56 -6.00 -6.80
N PHE A 66 9.85 -5.52 -5.60
CA PHE A 66 9.61 -6.20 -4.33
C PHE A 66 8.47 -5.50 -3.58
N LEU A 67 7.43 -6.23 -3.19
CA LEU A 67 6.25 -5.65 -2.56
C LEU A 67 5.94 -6.34 -1.24
N LEU A 68 5.79 -5.54 -0.17
CA LEU A 68 5.31 -6.00 1.12
C LEU A 68 3.86 -5.55 1.32
N GLY A 69 2.93 -6.49 1.41
CA GLY A 69 1.51 -6.23 1.64
C GLY A 69 1.16 -6.33 3.11
N GLU A 70 0.40 -5.37 3.64
CA GLU A 70 -0.03 -5.37 5.04
C GLU A 70 -1.49 -4.92 5.24
N ALA A 71 -2.10 -5.38 6.33
CA ALA A 71 -3.40 -4.89 6.79
C ALA A 71 -3.17 -3.79 7.83
N HIS A 72 -3.52 -2.55 7.47
CA HIS A 72 -3.21 -1.37 8.28
C HIS A 72 -3.69 -1.54 9.73
N GLY A 73 -3.02 -0.85 10.64
CA GLY A 73 -3.43 -0.81 12.05
C GLY A 73 -2.52 -1.58 12.99
N THR A 74 -1.64 -2.45 12.48
CA THR A 74 -0.67 -3.19 13.29
C THR A 74 0.71 -2.54 13.22
N GLU A 75 1.45 -2.52 14.33
CA GLU A 75 2.73 -1.82 14.44
C GLU A 75 3.90 -2.52 13.73
N ARG A 76 4.09 -3.82 14.00
CA ARG A 76 5.24 -4.62 13.49
C ARG A 76 5.49 -4.50 11.98
N PRO A 77 4.47 -4.43 11.09
CA PRO A 77 4.69 -4.17 9.67
C PRO A 77 5.59 -2.97 9.36
N GLN A 78 5.54 -1.88 10.14
CA GLN A 78 6.41 -0.71 9.92
C GLN A 78 7.89 -1.04 10.19
N GLU A 79 8.17 -1.94 11.14
CA GLU A 79 9.53 -2.40 11.42
C GLU A 79 10.04 -3.37 10.35
N ILE A 80 9.17 -4.32 9.94
CA ILE A 80 9.43 -5.27 8.85
C ILE A 80 9.76 -4.52 7.57
N ASP A 81 9.01 -3.45 7.27
CA ASP A 81 9.20 -2.62 6.09
C ASP A 81 10.60 -2.00 6.02
N LEU A 82 11.01 -1.30 7.07
CA LEU A 82 12.33 -0.68 7.12
C LEU A 82 13.44 -1.74 7.08
N ALA A 83 13.28 -2.84 7.83
CA ALA A 83 14.29 -3.89 7.87
C ALA A 83 14.42 -4.62 6.52
N LEU A 84 13.32 -4.82 5.79
CA LEU A 84 13.35 -5.44 4.47
C LEU A 84 13.97 -4.50 3.43
N LEU A 85 13.66 -3.20 3.49
CA LEU A 85 14.34 -2.19 2.67
C LEU A 85 15.86 -2.16 2.93
N GLN A 86 16.28 -2.23 4.19
CA GLN A 86 17.70 -2.28 4.57
C GLN A 86 18.38 -3.54 4.02
N HIS A 87 17.75 -4.70 4.17
CA HIS A 87 18.24 -5.97 3.63
C HIS A 87 18.37 -5.93 2.10
N LEU A 88 17.31 -5.48 1.41
CA LEU A 88 17.28 -5.39 -0.05
C LEU A 88 18.25 -4.33 -0.59
N ASN A 89 18.47 -3.22 0.13
CA ASN A 89 19.54 -2.30 -0.18
C ASN A 89 20.86 -3.08 -0.12
N GLN A 90 21.23 -3.60 1.04
CA GLN A 90 22.52 -4.30 1.25
C GLN A 90 22.77 -5.42 0.24
N ARG A 91 21.80 -6.31 0.02
CA ARG A 91 21.94 -7.52 -0.79
C ARG A 91 21.74 -7.31 -2.29
N ALA A 92 20.85 -6.39 -2.68
CA ALA A 92 20.39 -6.28 -4.07
C ALA A 92 20.50 -4.85 -4.63
N GLY A 93 20.94 -3.87 -3.84
CA GLY A 93 21.11 -2.48 -4.28
C GLY A 93 19.83 -1.72 -4.51
N VAL A 94 18.73 -2.16 -3.88
CA VAL A 94 17.48 -1.41 -3.84
C VAL A 94 17.71 -0.04 -3.19
N ARG A 95 17.36 1.02 -3.92
CA ARG A 95 17.46 2.42 -3.47
C ARG A 95 16.24 3.26 -3.83
N THR A 96 15.24 2.66 -4.45
CA THR A 96 14.03 3.34 -4.87
C THR A 96 12.85 2.70 -4.14
N TYR A 97 12.30 3.44 -3.18
CA TYR A 97 11.13 3.05 -2.42
C TYR A 97 9.87 3.52 -3.16
N VAL A 98 9.01 2.62 -3.63
CA VAL A 98 7.75 2.91 -4.31
C VAL A 98 6.59 2.81 -3.32
N GLY A 99 6.11 3.95 -2.82
CA GLY A 99 5.14 4.00 -1.72
C GLY A 99 3.70 4.24 -2.14
N GLU A 100 2.77 3.78 -1.30
CA GLU A 100 1.34 4.12 -1.31
C GLU A 100 1.10 5.56 -0.80
N VAL A 101 1.81 6.50 -1.42
CA VAL A 101 1.72 7.94 -1.17
C VAL A 101 1.63 8.64 -2.51
N ASP A 102 1.08 9.85 -2.53
CA ASP A 102 1.04 10.66 -3.75
C ASP A 102 2.39 11.32 -4.09
N CYS A 103 2.52 11.85 -5.30
CA CYS A 103 3.76 12.48 -5.77
C CYS A 103 4.19 13.69 -4.93
N ALA A 104 3.25 14.47 -4.37
CA ALA A 104 3.57 15.60 -3.51
C ALA A 104 4.14 15.13 -2.17
N LYS A 105 3.48 14.16 -1.50
CA LYS A 105 4.01 13.53 -0.29
C LYS A 105 5.38 12.91 -0.51
N ALA A 106 5.59 12.24 -1.65
CA ALA A 106 6.90 11.69 -1.99
C ALA A 106 7.98 12.77 -2.13
N TYR A 107 7.68 13.89 -2.78
CA TYR A 107 8.60 15.03 -2.83
C TYR A 107 8.99 15.50 -1.43
N PHE A 108 8.00 15.79 -0.57
CA PHE A 108 8.27 16.26 0.79
C PHE A 108 8.98 15.20 1.65
N LEU A 109 8.72 13.90 1.44
CA LEU A 109 9.45 12.83 2.10
C LEU A 109 10.93 12.86 1.71
N ASN A 110 11.25 13.02 0.42
CA ASN A 110 12.63 13.15 -0.02
C ASN A 110 13.30 14.41 0.56
N GLU A 111 12.58 15.53 0.63
CA GLU A 111 13.07 16.76 1.29
C GLU A 111 13.33 16.54 2.79
N TYR A 112 12.48 15.78 3.47
CA TYR A 112 12.73 15.37 4.85
C TYR A 112 13.97 14.47 4.96
N LEU A 113 14.11 13.46 4.10
CA LEU A 113 15.29 12.58 4.10
C LEU A 113 16.59 13.36 3.85
N ARG A 114 16.53 14.45 3.06
CA ARG A 114 17.65 15.34 2.78
C ARG A 114 17.97 16.28 3.93
N THR A 115 16.95 16.92 4.51
CA THR A 115 17.13 18.04 5.46
C THR A 115 17.00 17.63 6.92
N GLY A 116 16.09 16.72 7.24
CA GLY A 116 15.70 16.37 8.62
C GLY A 116 14.81 17.39 9.31
N LYS A 117 14.18 18.30 8.56
CA LYS A 117 13.25 19.27 9.15
C LYS A 117 11.95 18.56 9.53
N GLU A 118 11.71 18.41 10.82
CA GLU A 118 10.50 17.75 11.35
C GLU A 118 9.20 18.42 10.87
N ALA A 119 9.19 19.75 10.70
CA ALA A 119 8.06 20.46 10.11
C ALA A 119 7.65 19.94 8.72
N THR A 120 8.60 19.43 7.92
CA THR A 120 8.30 18.78 6.64
C THR A 120 7.56 17.46 6.85
N LEU A 121 7.93 16.70 7.88
CA LEU A 121 7.24 15.46 8.24
C LEU A 121 5.82 15.76 8.73
N ASP A 122 5.64 16.82 9.53
CA ASP A 122 4.32 17.23 10.00
C ASP A 122 3.37 17.60 8.84
N LEU A 123 3.90 18.27 7.80
CA LEU A 123 3.13 18.56 6.56
C LEU A 123 2.66 17.29 5.84
N ILE A 124 3.49 16.24 5.79
CA ILE A 124 3.13 14.97 5.12
C ILE A 124 1.99 14.27 5.86
N PHE A 125 2.03 14.27 7.20
CA PHE A 125 1.08 13.55 8.04
C PHE A 125 -0.23 14.29 8.29
N ARG A 126 -0.30 15.61 8.02
CA ARG A 126 -1.47 16.45 8.36
C ARG A 126 -2.78 15.93 7.75
N SER A 127 -2.78 15.53 6.48
CA SER A 127 -4.01 15.10 5.80
C SER A 127 -4.50 13.76 6.36
N TRP A 128 -3.58 12.84 6.65
CA TRP A 128 -3.94 11.57 7.28
C TRP A 128 -4.48 11.76 8.69
N GLN A 129 -3.96 12.72 9.46
CA GLN A 129 -4.48 13.06 10.78
C GLN A 129 -5.90 13.65 10.68
N ALA A 130 -6.11 14.58 9.74
CA ALA A 130 -7.42 15.17 9.48
C ALA A 130 -8.45 14.12 9.07
N ASP A 131 -8.08 13.22 8.15
CA ASP A 131 -8.97 12.17 7.61
C ASP A 131 -9.20 11.02 8.60
N GLY A 132 -8.33 10.85 9.60
CA GLY A 132 -8.42 9.74 10.54
C GLY A 132 -7.88 8.45 9.95
N SER A 133 -6.94 8.58 9.03
CA SER A 133 -6.26 7.47 8.38
C SER A 133 -5.33 6.78 9.37
N GLN A 134 -5.31 5.45 9.33
CA GLN A 134 -4.39 4.63 10.14
C GLN A 134 -2.91 4.93 9.83
N TRP A 135 -2.60 5.59 8.71
CA TRP A 135 -1.25 6.03 8.37
C TRP A 135 -0.77 7.21 9.23
N ALA A 136 -1.67 7.96 9.86
CA ALA A 136 -1.31 8.97 10.85
C ALA A 136 -0.98 8.34 12.20
N ASN A 137 0.19 7.72 12.30
CA ASN A 137 0.64 7.02 13.50
C ASN A 137 2.11 7.27 13.83
N THR A 138 2.48 7.04 15.08
CA THR A 138 3.84 7.26 15.60
C THR A 138 4.86 6.29 14.99
N ALA A 139 4.49 5.05 14.71
CA ALA A 139 5.40 4.04 14.16
C ALA A 139 5.86 4.35 12.73
N MET A 140 4.97 4.84 11.86
CA MET A 140 5.29 5.30 10.51
C MET A 140 6.15 6.57 10.56
N ARG A 141 5.85 7.50 11.46
CA ARG A 141 6.67 8.71 11.69
C ARG A 141 8.09 8.32 12.11
N ALA A 142 8.21 7.43 13.10
CA ALA A 142 9.47 6.88 13.57
C ALA A 142 10.21 6.10 12.47
N LYS A 143 9.49 5.36 11.62
CA LYS A 143 10.07 4.66 10.46
C LYS A 143 10.78 5.64 9.54
N PHE A 144 10.16 6.77 9.17
CA PHE A 144 10.81 7.76 8.31
C PHE A 144 11.98 8.48 8.99
N GLN A 145 11.88 8.75 10.29
CA GLN A 145 13.01 9.26 11.08
C GLN A 145 14.20 8.29 11.06
N ARG A 146 13.95 6.99 11.29
CA ARG A 146 14.98 5.94 11.23
C ARG A 146 15.52 5.73 9.82
N LEU A 147 14.65 5.78 8.80
CA LEU A 147 15.06 5.74 7.39
C LEU A 147 16.02 6.89 7.10
N ARG A 148 15.71 8.12 7.53
CA ARG A 148 16.61 9.26 7.37
C ARG A 148 17.96 9.00 8.04
N SER A 149 17.96 8.62 9.32
CA SER A 149 19.20 8.38 10.07
C SER A 149 20.07 7.34 9.37
N TRP A 150 19.48 6.25 8.90
CA TRP A 150 20.18 5.25 8.09
C TRP A 150 20.63 5.80 6.73
N ASN A 151 19.81 6.59 6.04
CA ASN A 151 20.15 7.16 4.74
C ASN A 151 21.40 8.06 4.79
N GLN A 152 21.61 8.75 5.91
CA GLN A 152 22.79 9.60 6.13
C GLN A 152 24.09 8.79 6.30
N THR A 153 24.00 7.52 6.72
CA THR A 153 25.18 6.64 6.81
C THR A 153 25.55 5.98 5.48
N LEU A 154 24.65 6.02 4.49
CA LEU A 154 24.87 5.41 3.19
C LEU A 154 25.70 6.30 2.25
N PRO A 155 26.57 5.69 1.42
CA PRO A 155 27.16 6.37 0.27
C PRO A 155 26.07 6.95 -0.64
N ALA A 156 26.32 8.09 -1.29
CA ALA A 156 25.33 8.80 -2.11
C ALA A 156 24.58 7.88 -3.11
N LYS A 157 25.31 7.00 -3.81
CA LYS A 157 24.76 6.04 -4.78
C LYS A 157 23.86 4.95 -4.19
N ARG A 158 23.84 4.81 -2.87
CA ARG A 158 23.09 3.81 -2.09
C ARG A 158 21.93 4.41 -1.33
N ARG A 159 21.85 5.75 -1.27
CA ARG A 159 20.79 6.44 -0.55
C ARG A 159 19.44 6.13 -1.16
N VAL A 160 18.47 5.88 -0.30
CA VAL A 160 17.09 5.63 -0.66
C VAL A 160 16.42 6.94 -1.04
N ARG A 161 15.65 6.91 -2.14
CA ARG A 161 14.65 7.90 -2.54
C ARG A 161 13.26 7.30 -2.51
N VAL A 162 12.24 8.13 -2.31
CA VAL A 162 10.83 7.74 -2.32
C VAL A 162 10.17 8.20 -3.62
N LEU A 163 9.41 7.31 -4.25
CA LEU A 163 8.47 7.61 -5.34
C LEU A 163 7.06 7.37 -4.84
N GLY A 164 6.16 8.31 -5.09
CA GLY A 164 4.75 8.19 -4.73
C GLY A 164 3.95 7.81 -5.96
N LEU A 165 3.25 6.67 -5.91
CA LEU A 165 2.47 6.19 -7.04
C LEU A 165 0.97 6.42 -6.86
N ASP A 166 0.50 6.81 -5.68
CA ASP A 166 -0.93 6.99 -5.45
C ASP A 166 -1.46 8.30 -6.08
N GLN A 167 -2.78 8.37 -6.24
CA GLN A 167 -3.47 9.61 -6.60
C GLN A 167 -3.36 10.64 -5.46
N LEU A 168 -3.49 11.94 -5.78
CA LEU A 168 -3.33 13.02 -4.79
C LEU A 168 -4.25 12.84 -3.56
N GLN A 169 -3.63 12.77 -2.38
CA GLN A 169 -4.30 12.60 -1.09
C GLN A 169 -4.40 13.92 -0.31
N ASP A 170 -3.52 14.90 -0.56
CA ASP A 170 -3.55 16.24 0.04
C ASP A 170 -3.41 17.31 -1.05
N LEU A 171 -4.53 17.94 -1.42
CA LEU A 171 -4.55 18.93 -2.50
C LEU A 171 -3.83 20.24 -2.13
N PRO A 172 -3.98 20.79 -0.91
CA PRO A 172 -3.13 21.89 -0.47
C PRO A 172 -1.62 21.58 -0.59
N LEU A 173 -1.19 20.37 -0.25
CA LEU A 173 0.23 19.97 -0.36
C LEU A 173 0.66 19.87 -1.84
N ALA A 174 -0.23 19.40 -2.71
CA ALA A 174 -0.01 19.41 -4.14
C ALA A 174 0.13 20.84 -4.71
N ALA A 175 -0.63 21.81 -4.19
CA ALA A 175 -0.49 23.22 -4.56
C ALA A 175 0.89 23.78 -4.15
N GLU A 176 1.35 23.46 -2.94
CA GLU A 176 2.71 23.81 -2.48
C GLU A 176 3.78 23.19 -3.39
N TYR A 177 3.63 21.91 -3.75
CA TYR A 177 4.54 21.23 -4.66
C TYR A 177 4.55 21.86 -6.06
N LEU A 178 3.37 22.25 -6.58
CA LEU A 178 3.24 22.95 -7.85
C LEU A 178 4.02 24.28 -7.87
N HIS A 179 3.93 25.06 -6.78
CA HIS A 179 4.70 26.29 -6.64
C HIS A 179 6.20 26.06 -6.58
N ILE A 180 6.64 24.96 -5.95
CA ILE A 180 8.05 24.58 -5.91
C ILE A 180 8.55 24.23 -7.31
N LEU A 181 7.84 23.38 -8.04
CA LEU A 181 8.24 22.94 -9.37
C LEU A 181 8.31 24.09 -10.37
N THR A 182 7.43 25.09 -10.22
CA THR A 182 7.35 26.23 -11.13
C THR A 182 8.30 27.37 -10.76
N ARG A 183 8.84 27.37 -9.53
CA ARG A 183 9.83 28.36 -9.08
C ARG A 183 11.11 28.24 -9.90
N GLY A 184 11.40 29.26 -10.70
CA GLY A 184 12.60 29.32 -11.53
C GLY A 184 12.45 28.70 -12.92
N LEU A 185 11.30 28.13 -13.27
CA LEU A 185 11.03 27.71 -14.65
C LEU A 185 10.71 28.92 -15.52
N ALA A 186 11.41 29.04 -16.65
CA ALA A 186 11.08 30.00 -17.70
C ALA A 186 9.84 29.50 -18.48
N LEU A 187 8.64 29.84 -17.98
CA LEU A 187 7.36 29.50 -18.59
C LEU A 187 6.74 30.72 -19.26
N PRO A 188 6.13 30.59 -20.45
CA PRO A 188 5.37 31.67 -21.07
C PRO A 188 4.25 32.17 -20.14
N SER A 189 3.95 33.47 -20.16
CA SER A 189 2.89 34.06 -19.33
C SER A 189 1.53 33.38 -19.56
N ALA A 190 1.28 32.92 -20.78
CA ALA A 190 0.09 32.15 -21.15
C ALA A 190 -0.05 30.82 -20.38
N VAL A 191 1.06 30.23 -19.90
CA VAL A 191 1.10 29.01 -19.09
C VAL A 191 1.08 29.36 -17.60
N ARG A 192 1.78 30.42 -17.19
CA ARG A 192 1.94 30.80 -15.78
C ARG A 192 0.60 31.21 -15.13
N LEU A 193 -0.21 32.02 -15.80
CA LEU A 193 -1.50 32.45 -15.25
C LEU A 193 -2.48 31.27 -14.99
N PRO A 194 -2.66 30.31 -15.92
CA PRO A 194 -3.40 29.09 -15.63
C PRO A 194 -2.83 28.25 -14.48
N LEU A 195 -1.50 28.17 -14.34
CA LEU A 195 -0.87 27.41 -13.24
C LEU A 195 -1.23 28.01 -11.87
N ASP A 196 -1.22 29.33 -11.73
CA ASP A 196 -1.63 30.00 -10.50
C ASP A 196 -3.10 29.71 -10.18
N SER A 197 -3.95 29.69 -11.21
CA SER A 197 -5.37 29.33 -11.08
C SER A 197 -5.56 27.87 -10.61
N VAL A 198 -4.76 26.94 -11.13
CA VAL A 198 -4.76 25.54 -10.70
C VAL A 198 -4.30 25.43 -9.24
N ALA A 199 -3.23 26.13 -8.85
CA ALA A 199 -2.75 26.14 -7.46
C ALA A 199 -3.81 26.66 -6.49
N MET A 200 -4.49 27.76 -6.83
CA MET A 200 -5.61 28.29 -6.03
C MET A 200 -6.79 27.32 -5.97
N ALA A 201 -7.09 26.62 -7.07
CA ALA A 201 -8.18 25.64 -7.10
C ALA A 201 -7.87 24.40 -6.25
N LEU A 202 -6.61 23.96 -6.20
CA LEU A 202 -6.16 22.86 -5.32
C LEU A 202 -6.29 23.20 -3.82
N GLN A 203 -6.26 24.48 -3.47
CA GLN A 203 -6.50 24.93 -2.08
C GLN A 203 -8.00 24.94 -1.70
N ARG A 204 -8.92 24.83 -2.67
CA ARG A 204 -10.38 24.81 -2.45
C ARG A 204 -10.92 23.38 -2.38
N ALA A 205 -12.12 23.24 -1.81
CA ALA A 205 -12.75 21.92 -1.64
C ALA A 205 -13.02 21.24 -3.00
N ASP A 206 -12.77 19.92 -3.05
CA ASP A 206 -12.90 18.96 -4.17
C ASP A 206 -11.91 19.06 -5.35
N GLY A 207 -11.31 20.22 -5.61
CA GLY A 207 -10.29 20.41 -6.64
C GLY A 207 -10.76 20.16 -8.09
N ARG A 208 -12.07 20.04 -8.36
CA ARG A 208 -12.58 19.73 -9.71
C ARG A 208 -12.20 20.79 -10.74
N ALA A 209 -12.19 22.06 -10.34
CA ALA A 209 -11.73 23.16 -11.19
C ALA A 209 -10.22 23.03 -11.56
N ALA A 210 -9.42 22.39 -10.70
CA ALA A 210 -7.99 22.18 -10.95
C ALA A 210 -7.76 21.17 -12.07
N ALA A 211 -8.57 20.11 -12.18
CA ALA A 211 -8.40 19.04 -13.17
C ALA A 211 -8.50 19.53 -14.62
N ALA A 212 -9.51 20.36 -14.92
CA ALA A 212 -9.68 20.95 -16.25
C ALA A 212 -8.51 21.91 -16.60
N GLY A 213 -8.09 22.73 -15.63
CA GLY A 213 -6.93 23.61 -15.78
C GLY A 213 -5.63 22.83 -16.04
N ALA A 214 -5.38 21.77 -15.28
CA ALA A 214 -4.21 20.93 -15.43
C ALA A 214 -4.16 20.25 -16.81
N THR A 215 -5.30 19.75 -17.30
CA THR A 215 -5.42 19.16 -18.65
C THR A 215 -5.08 20.17 -19.74
N ARG A 216 -5.56 21.40 -19.62
CA ARG A 216 -5.25 22.48 -20.57
C ARG A 216 -3.76 22.82 -20.56
N ILE A 217 -3.15 22.93 -19.39
CA ILE A 217 -1.73 23.28 -19.24
C ILE A 217 -0.84 22.18 -19.84
N MET A 218 -1.13 20.91 -19.57
CA MET A 218 -0.37 19.79 -20.16
C MET A 218 -0.38 19.85 -21.70
N ARG A 219 -1.51 20.23 -22.32
CA ARG A 219 -1.59 20.42 -23.77
C ARG A 219 -0.70 21.57 -24.25
N MET A 220 -0.67 22.68 -23.52
CA MET A 220 0.19 23.83 -23.86
C MET A 220 1.68 23.49 -23.70
N LEU A 221 2.02 22.60 -22.78
CA LEU A 221 3.39 22.15 -22.55
C LEU A 221 3.83 21.01 -23.47
N ALA A 222 2.91 20.40 -24.25
CA ALA A 222 3.21 19.21 -25.06
C ALA A 222 4.29 19.46 -26.14
N GLU A 223 4.41 20.69 -26.62
CA GLU A 223 5.40 21.10 -27.62
C GLU A 223 6.73 21.60 -27.00
N SER A 224 6.80 21.66 -25.66
CA SER A 224 8.01 22.12 -24.96
C SER A 224 9.09 21.04 -24.96
N LYS A 225 10.36 21.47 -25.09
CA LYS A 225 11.51 20.55 -25.00
C LYS A 225 11.54 19.84 -23.65
N ALA A 226 11.56 18.52 -23.68
CA ALA A 226 11.58 17.69 -22.47
C ALA A 226 12.81 18.01 -21.58
N ASN A 227 12.56 18.16 -20.28
CA ASN A 227 13.57 18.19 -19.23
C ASN A 227 12.95 17.67 -17.92
N ASN A 228 13.78 17.38 -16.92
CA ASN A 228 13.33 16.75 -15.67
C ASN A 228 12.29 17.59 -14.90
N ALA A 229 12.46 18.92 -14.86
CA ALA A 229 11.52 19.78 -14.14
C ALA A 229 10.15 19.85 -14.84
N LEU A 230 10.12 19.83 -16.19
CA LEU A 230 8.88 19.69 -16.96
C LEU A 230 8.28 18.29 -16.84
N PHE A 231 9.10 17.25 -16.65
CA PHE A 231 8.62 15.90 -16.36
C PHE A 231 7.87 15.85 -15.03
N ASP A 232 8.48 16.34 -13.94
CA ASP A 232 7.84 16.35 -12.61
C ASP A 232 6.58 17.23 -12.60
N LEU A 233 6.60 18.36 -13.31
CA LEU A 233 5.43 19.22 -13.49
C LEU A 233 4.31 18.49 -14.22
N ASN A 234 4.59 17.85 -15.35
CA ASN A 234 3.60 17.09 -16.11
C ASN A 234 3.05 15.90 -15.30
N HIS A 235 3.90 15.22 -14.53
CA HIS A 235 3.49 14.13 -13.66
C HIS A 235 2.52 14.61 -12.57
N LEU A 236 2.81 15.74 -11.92
CA LEU A 236 1.90 16.37 -10.96
C LEU A 236 0.58 16.78 -11.62
N LEU A 237 0.63 17.47 -12.77
CA LEU A 237 -0.57 17.92 -13.48
C LEU A 237 -1.47 16.76 -13.93
N ARG A 238 -0.88 15.63 -14.33
CA ARG A 238 -1.64 14.42 -14.64
C ARG A 238 -2.38 13.90 -13.39
N ASN A 239 -1.70 13.89 -12.25
CA ASN A 239 -2.30 13.48 -10.98
C ASN A 239 -3.41 14.45 -10.51
N VAL A 240 -3.27 15.74 -10.80
CA VAL A 240 -4.34 16.74 -10.58
C VAL A 240 -5.56 16.46 -11.48
N ALA A 241 -5.33 15.94 -12.69
CA ALA A 241 -6.38 15.65 -13.66
C ALA A 241 -7.15 14.34 -13.42
N TYR A 242 -6.67 13.47 -12.51
CA TYR A 242 -7.35 12.21 -12.21
C TYR A 242 -8.73 12.43 -11.57
N ASP A 243 -9.68 11.56 -11.92
CA ASP A 243 -10.92 11.41 -11.16
C ASP A 243 -10.63 10.63 -9.87
N ARG A 244 -10.40 11.38 -8.79
CA ARG A 244 -10.05 10.83 -7.47
C ARG A 244 -11.25 10.29 -6.68
N GLN A 245 -12.48 10.59 -7.12
CA GLN A 245 -13.69 10.11 -6.45
C GLN A 245 -14.07 8.69 -6.89
N ASN A 246 -13.56 8.25 -8.04
CA ASN A 246 -13.82 6.92 -8.56
C ASN A 246 -12.75 5.91 -8.09
N MET A 247 -13.08 5.17 -7.02
CA MET A 247 -12.17 4.16 -6.48
C MET A 247 -11.84 3.02 -7.44
N MET A 248 -12.71 2.74 -8.42
CA MET A 248 -12.42 1.73 -9.46
C MET A 248 -11.29 2.17 -10.39
N VAL A 249 -11.06 3.47 -10.50
CA VAL A 249 -10.01 4.06 -11.36
C VAL A 249 -8.69 4.24 -10.59
N ARG A 250 -8.72 4.26 -9.24
CA ARG A 250 -7.50 4.45 -8.43
C ARG A 250 -6.39 3.46 -8.78
N GLU A 251 -6.69 2.17 -8.93
CA GLU A 251 -5.65 1.18 -9.30
C GLU A 251 -5.04 1.46 -10.68
N GLN A 252 -5.85 1.93 -11.63
CA GLN A 252 -5.38 2.34 -12.94
C GLN A 252 -4.50 3.59 -12.85
N ASN A 253 -4.85 4.55 -11.99
CA ASN A 253 -4.04 5.74 -11.71
C ASN A 253 -2.70 5.35 -11.08
N ILE A 254 -2.69 4.44 -10.10
CA ILE A 254 -1.47 3.92 -9.48
C ILE A 254 -0.56 3.28 -10.53
N PHE A 255 -1.12 2.41 -11.37
CA PHE A 255 -0.35 1.77 -12.43
C PHE A 255 0.12 2.77 -13.51
N ALA A 256 -0.70 3.76 -13.87
CA ALA A 256 -0.32 4.81 -14.80
C ALA A 256 0.86 5.65 -14.28
N ASN A 257 0.83 6.01 -12.99
CA ASN A 257 1.92 6.69 -12.30
C ASN A 257 3.19 5.83 -12.28
N PHE A 258 3.06 4.54 -11.92
CA PHE A 258 4.18 3.61 -11.97
C PHE A 258 4.82 3.53 -13.35
N ARG A 259 4.01 3.34 -14.40
CA ARG A 259 4.48 3.25 -15.78
C ARG A 259 5.23 4.51 -16.21
N GLU A 260 4.65 5.68 -15.94
CA GLU A 260 5.30 6.96 -16.26
C GLU A 260 6.63 7.12 -15.54
N LEU A 261 6.68 6.90 -14.23
CA LEU A 261 7.90 7.05 -13.45
C LEU A 261 8.94 6.00 -13.82
N TYR A 262 8.52 4.76 -14.09
CA TYR A 262 9.40 3.67 -14.52
C TYR A 262 10.11 4.01 -15.82
N GLN A 263 9.36 4.50 -16.82
CA GLN A 263 9.90 4.85 -18.13
C GLN A 263 10.67 6.17 -18.09
N GLY A 264 10.09 7.22 -17.48
CA GLY A 264 10.65 8.56 -17.46
C GLY A 264 11.91 8.70 -16.60
N LEU A 265 12.06 7.87 -15.57
CA LEU A 265 13.26 7.83 -14.73
C LEU A 265 14.22 6.69 -15.09
N HIS A 266 13.96 5.97 -16.19
CA HIS A 266 14.77 4.85 -16.67
C HIS A 266 15.05 3.79 -15.59
N LEU A 267 13.98 3.34 -14.92
CA LEU A 267 14.08 2.40 -13.80
C LEU A 267 14.32 0.95 -14.24
N GLU A 268 14.50 0.67 -15.55
CA GLU A 268 14.67 -0.69 -16.09
C GLU A 268 15.86 -1.44 -15.47
N ARG A 269 16.86 -0.71 -14.99
CA ARG A 269 18.07 -1.25 -14.35
C ARG A 269 18.08 -1.06 -12.83
N GLU A 270 17.01 -0.53 -12.24
CA GLU A 270 16.87 -0.36 -10.79
C GLU A 270 15.99 -1.44 -10.19
N LYS A 271 16.33 -1.88 -8.97
CA LYS A 271 15.42 -2.67 -8.14
C LYS A 271 14.62 -1.74 -7.22
N LEU A 272 13.34 -2.02 -7.12
CA LEU A 272 12.30 -1.19 -6.50
C LEU A 272 11.68 -1.97 -5.35
N TYR A 273 11.36 -1.28 -4.25
CA TYR A 273 10.70 -1.91 -3.11
C TYR A 273 9.63 -1.00 -2.52
N GLY A 274 8.55 -1.54 -1.97
CA GLY A 274 7.67 -0.74 -1.12
C GLY A 274 6.70 -1.57 -0.31
N MET A 275 6.22 -0.99 0.78
CA MET A 275 5.10 -1.52 1.55
C MET A 275 3.79 -0.85 1.15
N TRP A 276 2.76 -1.67 1.00
CA TRP A 276 1.44 -1.33 0.47
C TRP A 276 0.33 -1.99 1.30
N GLY A 277 -0.89 -1.46 1.23
CA GLY A 277 -2.07 -2.20 1.62
C GLY A 277 -2.13 -3.56 0.91
N LEU A 278 -2.48 -4.61 1.66
CA LEU A 278 -2.34 -6.02 1.27
C LEU A 278 -2.84 -6.37 -0.14
N ALA A 279 -3.90 -5.72 -0.61
CA ALA A 279 -4.52 -6.06 -1.88
C ALA A 279 -3.64 -5.62 -3.08
N HIS A 280 -2.90 -4.53 -2.95
CA HIS A 280 -2.08 -3.98 -4.05
C HIS A 280 -0.91 -4.88 -4.43
N VAL A 281 -0.49 -5.80 -3.56
CA VAL A 281 0.62 -6.72 -3.82
C VAL A 281 0.19 -8.03 -4.49
N LEU A 282 -1.12 -8.22 -4.69
CA LEU A 282 -1.68 -9.42 -5.30
C LEU A 282 -1.45 -9.43 -6.82
N GLN A 283 -0.74 -10.46 -7.27
CA GLN A 283 -0.23 -10.55 -8.65
C GLN A 283 -1.21 -11.10 -9.68
N SER A 284 -2.37 -11.59 -9.25
CA SER A 284 -3.41 -12.15 -10.12
C SER A 284 -4.77 -11.49 -9.87
N PRO A 285 -5.70 -11.52 -10.83
CA PRO A 285 -7.05 -11.02 -10.63
C PRO A 285 -7.77 -11.73 -9.48
N LEU A 286 -8.58 -10.98 -8.74
CA LEU A 286 -9.51 -11.52 -7.75
C LEU A 286 -10.67 -12.26 -8.43
N GLN A 287 -11.49 -12.95 -7.64
CA GLN A 287 -12.68 -13.66 -8.12
C GLN A 287 -13.65 -12.72 -8.86
N SER A 288 -13.72 -11.45 -8.48
CA SER A 288 -14.52 -10.42 -9.17
C SER A 288 -14.00 -10.04 -10.56
N GLY A 289 -12.83 -10.53 -10.97
CA GLY A 289 -12.11 -10.08 -12.15
C GLY A 289 -11.27 -8.81 -11.92
N THR A 290 -11.39 -8.17 -10.74
CA THR A 290 -10.62 -6.98 -10.39
C THR A 290 -9.13 -7.31 -10.36
N THR A 291 -8.33 -6.53 -11.10
CA THR A 291 -6.88 -6.59 -11.09
C THR A 291 -6.33 -5.34 -10.39
N LEU A 292 -5.47 -5.55 -9.39
CA LEU A 292 -4.87 -4.51 -8.57
C LEU A 292 -3.42 -4.25 -9.01
N PHE A 293 -2.76 -3.25 -8.41
CA PHE A 293 -1.44 -2.76 -8.82
C PHE A 293 -0.43 -3.84 -9.28
N ALA A 294 -0.06 -4.80 -8.43
CA ALA A 294 0.92 -5.83 -8.81
C ALA A 294 0.44 -6.70 -9.99
N GLY A 295 -0.85 -7.04 -10.04
CA GLY A 295 -1.44 -7.73 -11.17
C GLY A 295 -1.43 -6.91 -12.47
N LEU A 296 -1.68 -5.59 -12.38
CA LEU A 296 -1.59 -4.68 -13.53
C LEU A 296 -0.15 -4.60 -14.06
N VAL A 297 0.84 -4.57 -13.17
CA VAL A 297 2.26 -4.65 -13.56
C VAL A 297 2.54 -5.95 -14.32
N ARG A 298 2.08 -7.10 -13.81
CA ARG A 298 2.28 -8.41 -14.48
C ARG A 298 1.58 -8.54 -15.83
N GLN A 299 0.42 -7.91 -15.99
CA GLN A 299 -0.34 -7.92 -17.24
C GLN A 299 0.16 -6.88 -18.26
N SER A 300 1.11 -6.03 -17.88
CA SER A 300 1.61 -4.96 -18.74
C SER A 300 2.62 -5.44 -19.79
N ASN A 301 3.06 -4.51 -20.63
CA ASN A 301 4.20 -4.69 -21.55
C ASN A 301 5.52 -4.17 -20.97
N LEU A 302 5.58 -3.82 -19.68
CA LEU A 302 6.81 -3.33 -19.06
C LEU A 302 7.81 -4.49 -18.84
N PRO A 303 9.13 -4.25 -18.98
CA PRO A 303 10.16 -5.28 -18.74
C PRO A 303 10.13 -5.89 -17.32
N VAL A 304 9.57 -5.17 -16.34
CA VAL A 304 9.43 -5.60 -14.95
C VAL A 304 8.30 -6.63 -14.73
N ARG A 305 7.40 -6.84 -15.71
CA ARG A 305 6.16 -7.62 -15.54
C ARG A 305 6.37 -9.05 -15.02
N ASP A 306 7.48 -9.68 -15.38
CA ASP A 306 7.81 -11.06 -14.99
C ASP A 306 8.85 -11.12 -13.84
N LYS A 307 9.08 -9.97 -13.19
CA LYS A 307 10.13 -9.77 -12.17
C LYS A 307 9.55 -9.13 -10.89
N VAL A 308 8.40 -9.64 -10.44
CA VAL A 308 7.68 -9.15 -9.26
C VAL A 308 7.72 -10.21 -8.16
N ALA A 309 8.22 -9.84 -6.98
CA ALA A 309 8.17 -10.65 -5.76
C ALA A 309 7.24 -10.00 -4.74
N SER A 310 6.18 -10.72 -4.34
CA SER A 310 5.22 -10.24 -3.33
C SER A 310 5.32 -11.04 -2.04
N LEU A 311 5.39 -10.33 -0.93
CA LEU A 311 5.32 -10.83 0.44
C LEU A 311 4.03 -10.30 1.08
N LEU A 312 3.26 -11.14 1.75
CA LEU A 312 1.98 -10.76 2.36
C LEU A 312 2.00 -11.01 3.86
N CYS A 313 1.82 -9.94 4.66
CA CYS A 313 1.63 -10.06 6.09
C CYS A 313 0.29 -10.72 6.42
N VAL A 314 0.34 -11.73 7.29
CA VAL A 314 -0.81 -12.35 7.94
C VAL A 314 -0.63 -12.24 9.45
N PHE A 315 -1.73 -12.02 10.16
CA PHE A 315 -1.69 -11.64 11.57
C PHE A 315 -2.37 -12.69 12.44
N ALA A 316 -1.73 -13.04 13.55
CA ALA A 316 -2.29 -13.88 14.61
C ALA A 316 -1.94 -13.26 15.97
N ASP A 317 -2.86 -13.30 16.92
CA ASP A 317 -2.63 -12.79 18.28
C ASP A 317 -2.25 -11.27 18.35
N CYS A 318 -2.41 -10.52 17.25
CA CYS A 318 -2.09 -9.09 17.16
C CYS A 318 -3.25 -8.19 17.59
N GLN A 319 -2.94 -6.92 17.81
CA GLN A 319 -3.89 -5.82 17.90
C GLN A 319 -3.79 -4.94 16.65
N LEU A 320 -4.93 -4.40 16.21
CA LEU A 320 -5.07 -3.51 15.08
C LEU A 320 -5.78 -2.23 15.54
N LEU A 321 -5.21 -1.07 15.20
CA LEU A 321 -5.88 0.21 15.34
C LEU A 321 -6.92 0.35 14.22
N MET A 322 -8.21 0.35 14.54
CA MET A 322 -9.30 0.49 13.56
C MET A 322 -10.07 1.78 13.81
N PRO A 323 -10.49 2.56 12.81
CA PRO A 323 -11.50 3.60 13.01
C PRO A 323 -12.73 3.01 13.68
N THR A 324 -13.17 3.60 14.81
CA THR A 324 -14.25 3.04 15.62
C THR A 324 -15.53 2.85 14.80
N SER A 325 -15.81 3.77 13.87
CA SER A 325 -16.97 3.71 12.97
C SER A 325 -17.00 2.49 12.04
N PHE A 326 -15.89 1.78 11.85
CA PHE A 326 -15.81 0.59 11.00
C PHE A 326 -16.10 -0.71 11.74
N LEU A 327 -16.22 -0.66 13.06
CA LEU A 327 -16.54 -1.82 13.88
C LEU A 327 -18.06 -1.93 14.09
N PRO A 328 -18.62 -3.15 14.15
CA PRO A 328 -19.95 -3.37 14.71
C PRO A 328 -20.09 -2.71 16.08
N ALA A 329 -21.28 -2.18 16.39
CA ALA A 329 -21.53 -1.38 17.61
C ALA A 329 -21.06 -2.07 18.90
N ALA A 330 -21.21 -3.39 19.02
CA ALA A 330 -20.77 -4.18 20.17
C ALA A 330 -19.25 -4.19 20.39
N TRP A 331 -18.45 -3.78 19.40
CA TRP A 331 -16.99 -3.72 19.47
C TRP A 331 -16.44 -2.30 19.34
N GLN A 332 -17.30 -1.29 19.31
CA GLN A 332 -16.88 0.11 19.33
C GLN A 332 -16.51 0.53 20.75
N VAL A 333 -15.45 1.33 20.90
CA VAL A 333 -15.17 2.04 22.16
C VAL A 333 -15.83 3.41 22.10
N PRO A 334 -16.88 3.68 22.90
CA PRO A 334 -17.63 4.94 22.82
C PRO A 334 -16.75 6.17 23.04
N GLY A 335 -16.98 7.22 22.26
CA GLY A 335 -16.26 8.48 22.37
C GLY A 335 -14.82 8.46 21.83
N GLN A 336 -14.32 7.32 21.34
CA GLN A 336 -12.97 7.24 20.75
C GLN A 336 -13.04 7.22 19.22
N ARG A 337 -12.14 7.96 18.57
CA ARG A 337 -12.00 7.95 17.11
C ARG A 337 -11.52 6.60 16.58
N TYR A 338 -10.68 5.93 17.35
CA TYR A 338 -10.11 4.63 17.02
C TYR A 338 -10.37 3.63 18.13
N THR A 339 -10.42 2.36 17.77
CA THR A 339 -10.51 1.22 18.67
C THR A 339 -9.37 0.26 18.37
N ALA A 340 -8.59 -0.10 19.38
CA ALA A 340 -7.67 -1.23 19.29
C ALA A 340 -8.46 -2.54 19.34
N THR A 341 -8.25 -3.42 18.38
CA THR A 341 -9.05 -4.64 18.23
C THR A 341 -8.22 -5.79 17.66
N ASN A 342 -8.57 -7.03 18.01
CA ASN A 342 -7.98 -8.24 17.45
C ASN A 342 -8.91 -8.99 16.48
N LYS A 343 -10.10 -8.43 16.19
CA LYS A 343 -11.17 -9.17 15.50
C LYS A 343 -10.85 -9.50 14.04
N PHE A 344 -9.97 -8.72 13.41
CA PHE A 344 -9.51 -8.86 12.02
C PHE A 344 -8.17 -9.60 11.87
N ASN A 345 -7.62 -10.18 12.95
CA ASN A 345 -6.56 -11.18 12.77
C ASN A 345 -7.05 -12.29 11.83
N HIS A 346 -6.12 -12.97 11.17
CA HIS A 346 -6.45 -14.01 10.19
C HIS A 346 -6.79 -15.37 10.83
N ASP A 347 -6.85 -15.43 12.17
CA ASP A 347 -7.51 -16.45 13.00
C ASP A 347 -8.67 -15.85 13.81
N GLY A 348 -9.06 -14.61 13.51
CA GLY A 348 -10.06 -13.86 14.24
C GLY A 348 -11.49 -14.26 13.86
N PRO A 349 -12.49 -13.76 14.60
CA PRO A 349 -13.89 -14.02 14.31
C PRO A 349 -14.38 -13.35 13.02
N LEU A 350 -13.70 -12.33 12.47
CA LEU A 350 -14.15 -11.62 11.27
C LEU A 350 -13.46 -12.04 9.98
N THR A 351 -12.26 -12.60 10.07
CA THR A 351 -11.44 -12.96 8.92
C THR A 351 -10.63 -14.17 9.29
N GLN A 352 -10.65 -15.20 8.45
CA GLN A 352 -9.86 -16.40 8.67
C GLN A 352 -9.14 -16.80 7.39
N ILE A 353 -7.84 -17.07 7.49
CA ILE A 353 -7.08 -17.74 6.43
C ILE A 353 -6.97 -19.22 6.76
N ALA A 354 -7.38 -20.08 5.84
CA ALA A 354 -7.28 -21.51 6.05
C ALA A 354 -5.81 -21.92 6.23
N GLY A 355 -5.54 -22.81 7.20
CA GLY A 355 -4.19 -23.28 7.51
C GLY A 355 -3.39 -22.38 8.47
N LEU A 356 -3.94 -21.29 9.01
CA LEU A 356 -3.20 -20.43 9.95
C LEU A 356 -2.76 -21.17 11.22
N ASP A 357 -3.60 -22.07 11.74
CA ASP A 357 -3.24 -22.90 12.90
C ASP A 357 -2.01 -23.79 12.65
N GLU A 358 -1.83 -24.25 11.41
CA GLU A 358 -0.64 -24.99 11.00
C GLU A 358 0.61 -24.11 11.11
N LEU A 359 0.53 -22.88 10.60
CA LEU A 359 1.61 -21.89 10.69
C LEU A 359 1.90 -21.49 12.15
N LYS A 360 0.86 -21.34 12.98
CA LYS A 360 1.01 -21.04 14.42
C LYS A 360 1.71 -22.17 15.18
N ARG A 361 1.39 -23.45 14.91
CA ARG A 361 2.05 -24.60 15.54
C ARG A 361 3.54 -24.68 15.24
N ARG A 362 3.97 -24.12 14.12
CA ARG A 362 5.37 -24.13 13.66
C ARG A 362 6.15 -22.87 14.04
N THR A 363 5.52 -21.92 14.74
CA THR A 363 6.10 -20.63 15.12
C THR A 363 5.92 -20.35 16.60
N ARG A 364 6.65 -19.36 17.11
CA ARG A 364 6.56 -18.94 18.51
C ARG A 364 5.70 -17.68 18.64
N PRO A 365 4.94 -17.51 19.73
CA PRO A 365 4.39 -16.21 20.11
C PRO A 365 5.48 -15.10 20.05
N GLY A 366 5.09 -13.90 19.66
CA GLY A 366 5.97 -12.74 19.48
C GLY A 366 6.84 -12.77 18.22
N SER A 367 6.89 -13.90 17.51
CA SER A 367 7.75 -14.02 16.33
C SER A 367 7.19 -13.30 15.11
N THR A 368 8.11 -12.94 14.22
CA THR A 368 7.80 -12.64 12.81
C THR A 368 8.45 -13.74 11.98
N THR A 369 7.68 -14.48 11.19
CA THR A 369 8.17 -15.64 10.43
C THR A 369 7.78 -15.55 8.97
N ILE A 370 8.73 -15.75 8.07
CA ILE A 370 8.49 -15.81 6.63
C ILE A 370 8.28 -17.26 6.21
N PHE A 371 7.31 -17.48 5.33
CA PHE A 371 7.00 -18.77 4.71
C PHE A 371 7.13 -18.64 3.19
N GLN A 372 7.93 -19.50 2.57
CA GLN A 372 8.20 -19.48 1.12
C GLN A 372 7.19 -20.35 0.37
N LEU A 373 6.12 -19.73 -0.13
CA LEU A 373 5.00 -20.45 -0.75
C LEU A 373 5.36 -21.07 -2.11
N ASN A 374 6.35 -20.51 -2.81
CA ASN A 374 6.77 -20.97 -4.13
C ASN A 374 7.90 -22.00 -4.11
N ALA A 375 8.22 -22.58 -2.95
CA ALA A 375 9.20 -23.66 -2.87
C ALA A 375 8.74 -24.86 -3.71
N PRO A 376 9.60 -25.55 -4.49
CA PRO A 376 9.18 -26.50 -5.53
C PRO A 376 8.20 -27.59 -5.09
N ALA A 377 8.36 -28.13 -3.87
CA ALA A 377 7.52 -29.20 -3.33
C ALA A 377 6.31 -28.69 -2.54
N ALA A 378 6.14 -27.38 -2.36
CA ALA A 378 5.09 -26.81 -1.54
C ALA A 378 3.70 -27.01 -2.17
N PRO A 379 2.68 -27.47 -1.40
CA PRO A 379 1.30 -27.61 -1.88
C PRO A 379 0.71 -26.31 -2.42
N THR A 380 1.18 -25.16 -1.93
CA THR A 380 0.79 -23.80 -2.32
C THR A 380 1.05 -23.46 -3.79
N ASN A 381 1.87 -24.25 -4.51
CA ASN A 381 2.00 -24.15 -5.97
C ASN A 381 0.80 -24.72 -6.73
N ARG A 382 -0.10 -25.44 -6.06
CA ARG A 382 -1.24 -26.14 -6.67
C ARG A 382 -2.56 -25.83 -5.97
N GLN A 383 -2.51 -25.31 -4.74
CA GLN A 383 -3.68 -25.03 -3.92
C GLN A 383 -3.92 -23.53 -3.79
N PRO A 384 -5.19 -23.06 -3.84
CA PRO A 384 -5.51 -21.65 -3.70
C PRO A 384 -5.35 -21.17 -2.25
N ILE A 385 -5.15 -19.86 -2.08
CA ILE A 385 -5.37 -19.20 -0.78
C ILE A 385 -6.88 -19.20 -0.51
N ARG A 386 -7.28 -19.66 0.68
CA ARG A 386 -8.67 -19.60 1.14
C ARG A 386 -8.78 -18.62 2.30
N VAL A 387 -9.60 -17.58 2.10
CA VAL A 387 -9.97 -16.62 3.14
C VAL A 387 -11.48 -16.63 3.30
N THR A 388 -11.96 -16.71 4.54
CA THR A 388 -13.37 -16.59 4.89
C THR A 388 -13.60 -15.32 5.71
N TYR A 389 -14.81 -14.76 5.59
CA TYR A 389 -15.22 -13.56 6.28
C TYR A 389 -16.52 -13.84 7.03
N ALA A 390 -16.68 -13.23 8.21
CA ALA A 390 -17.92 -13.34 8.96
C ALA A 390 -19.12 -12.76 8.17
N PRO A 391 -20.34 -13.24 8.43
CA PRO A 391 -21.55 -12.58 7.95
C PRO A 391 -21.56 -11.09 8.35
N GLY A 392 -21.96 -10.22 7.41
CA GLY A 392 -22.03 -8.78 7.64
C GLY A 392 -20.78 -7.98 7.24
N ILE A 393 -19.64 -8.62 6.97
CA ILE A 393 -18.51 -7.93 6.34
C ILE A 393 -18.91 -7.53 4.90
N PRO A 394 -18.91 -6.25 4.53
CA PRO A 394 -19.35 -5.81 3.21
C PRO A 394 -18.53 -6.45 2.09
N ALA A 395 -19.17 -6.83 0.98
CA ALA A 395 -18.49 -7.52 -0.13
C ALA A 395 -17.27 -6.74 -0.68
N GLY A 396 -17.34 -5.41 -0.71
CA GLY A 396 -16.22 -4.56 -1.12
C GLY A 396 -15.03 -4.55 -0.16
N GLN A 397 -15.16 -5.12 1.05
CA GLN A 397 -14.08 -5.29 2.02
C GLN A 397 -13.47 -6.70 2.00
N GLN A 398 -14.06 -7.61 1.23
CA GLN A 398 -13.63 -9.00 1.16
C GLN A 398 -12.65 -9.20 0.01
N VAL A 399 -11.48 -9.77 0.31
CA VAL A 399 -10.53 -10.24 -0.69
C VAL A 399 -10.86 -11.68 -1.03
N ARG A 400 -11.51 -11.88 -2.18
CA ARG A 400 -11.90 -13.22 -2.65
C ARG A 400 -10.94 -13.68 -3.74
N PHE A 401 -10.13 -14.67 -3.42
CA PHE A 401 -9.20 -15.32 -4.35
C PHE A 401 -9.95 -16.24 -5.31
N ARG A 402 -9.41 -16.39 -6.53
CA ARG A 402 -9.91 -17.37 -7.49
C ARG A 402 -9.52 -18.78 -7.02
N ALA A 403 -10.49 -19.68 -6.98
CA ALA A 403 -10.26 -21.05 -6.54
C ALA A 403 -9.47 -21.90 -7.55
N ASP A 404 -9.43 -21.48 -8.82
CA ASP A 404 -8.69 -22.15 -9.91
C ASP A 404 -7.22 -21.75 -10.00
N LEU A 405 -6.78 -20.75 -9.21
CA LEU A 405 -5.39 -20.29 -9.20
C LEU A 405 -4.67 -20.72 -7.91
N PRO A 406 -3.40 -21.15 -7.99
CA PRO A 406 -2.63 -21.48 -6.80
C PRO A 406 -2.28 -20.22 -5.98
N ALA A 407 -1.96 -20.40 -4.71
CA ALA A 407 -1.52 -19.33 -3.82
C ALA A 407 -0.36 -18.51 -4.41
N THR A 408 0.56 -19.21 -5.06
CA THR A 408 1.76 -18.62 -5.67
C THR A 408 1.50 -17.78 -6.92
N ALA A 409 0.28 -17.85 -7.48
CA ALA A 409 -0.16 -16.91 -8.51
C ALA A 409 -0.43 -15.50 -7.95
N TYR A 410 -0.66 -15.40 -6.63
CA TYR A 410 -0.94 -14.13 -5.96
C TYR A 410 0.28 -13.56 -5.24
N VAL A 411 0.97 -14.38 -4.45
CA VAL A 411 2.13 -13.97 -3.64
C VAL A 411 3.14 -15.11 -3.48
N GLN A 412 4.43 -14.79 -3.37
CA GLN A 412 5.49 -15.81 -3.21
C GLN A 412 5.80 -16.10 -1.75
N TYR A 413 5.51 -15.17 -0.84
CA TYR A 413 5.79 -15.34 0.59
C TYR A 413 4.61 -14.90 1.45
N LEU A 414 4.40 -15.60 2.57
CA LEU A 414 3.65 -15.07 3.71
C LEU A 414 4.61 -14.61 4.79
N VAL A 415 4.23 -13.55 5.51
CA VAL A 415 4.92 -13.06 6.71
C VAL A 415 3.94 -13.16 7.87
N LEU A 416 4.05 -14.21 8.67
CA LEU A 416 3.24 -14.37 9.88
C LEU A 416 3.79 -13.44 10.97
N VAL A 417 2.97 -12.47 11.36
CA VAL A 417 3.23 -11.53 12.45
C VAL A 417 2.42 -11.97 13.67
N ARG A 418 3.11 -12.20 14.79
CA ARG A 418 2.49 -12.61 16.06
C ARG A 418 2.71 -11.60 17.19
N ASP A 419 1.69 -11.42 18.01
CA ASP A 419 1.68 -10.58 19.22
C ASP A 419 2.17 -9.15 18.98
N SER A 420 1.79 -8.54 17.85
CA SER A 420 2.08 -7.13 17.60
C SER A 420 1.04 -6.22 18.25
N PRO A 421 1.46 -5.11 18.88
CA PRO A 421 0.53 -4.09 19.30
C PRO A 421 -0.12 -3.40 18.10
N ALA A 422 -1.24 -2.72 18.38
CA ALA A 422 -1.88 -1.80 17.47
C ALA A 422 -0.99 -0.56 17.31
N LEU A 423 -1.12 0.12 16.17
CA LEU A 423 -0.51 1.43 15.97
C LEU A 423 -1.05 2.43 17.00
N ALA A 424 -0.17 3.31 17.48
CA ALA A 424 -0.58 4.49 18.23
C ALA A 424 -0.84 5.67 17.25
N PRO A 425 -2.07 6.22 17.19
CA PRO A 425 -2.36 7.33 16.29
C PRO A 425 -1.60 8.59 16.70
N LEU A 426 -1.29 9.45 15.74
CA LEU A 426 -0.88 10.83 16.03
C LEU A 426 -2.10 11.58 16.57
N VAL A 427 -1.95 12.15 17.77
CA VAL A 427 -2.99 12.96 18.41
C VAL A 427 -2.93 14.37 17.83
N PRO A 428 -4.09 15.02 17.56
CA PRO A 428 -4.15 16.41 17.09
C PRO A 428 -3.45 17.42 17.99
#